data_AF-A0A8T3Q521-F1
#
_entry.id   AF-A0A8T3Q521-F1
#
_cell.length_a   1.000
_cell.length_b   1.000
_cell.length_c   1.000
_cell.angle_alpha   90.00
_cell.angle_beta   90.00
_cell.angle_gamma   90.00
#
_symmetry.space_group_name_H-M   'P 1'
#
loop_
_entity.id
_entity.type
_entity.pdbx_description
1 polymer ?
#
loop_
_entity_poly.entity_id
_entity_poly.type
_entity_poly.pdbx_seq_one_letter_code
_entity_poly.pdbx_strand_id
1 'polypeptide(L)'
;MRLRVLEHVGSALRFSPEGRSVRVWVRGMPGGDETEVVPGTITEVRDDGAVLYLREPGRDERWLLAVPHEPGWGLQALWFSFISVDVFELEGRERLGRWFIRLGSTS
;
A
#
# COMPACT_ATOMS: atom_id res chain seq x y z
N MET A 1 7.88 22.56 2.59
CA MET A 1 6.69 23.33 2.11
C MET A 1 6.03 22.77 0.83
N ARG A 2 6.61 21.78 0.12
CA ARG A 2 6.02 21.21 -1.11
C ARG A 2 5.03 20.03 -0.92
N LEU A 3 5.03 19.37 0.25
CA LEU A 3 4.34 18.08 0.47
C LEU A 3 2.89 18.18 0.97
N ARG A 4 2.56 19.16 1.82
CA ARG A 4 1.17 19.42 2.25
C ARG A 4 0.21 19.66 1.08
N VAL A 5 0.74 20.14 -0.05
CA VAL A 5 -0.02 20.40 -1.27
C VAL A 5 -0.49 19.09 -1.91
N LEU A 6 0.29 18.01 -1.88
CA LEU A 6 -0.09 16.73 -2.49
C LEU A 6 -1.20 16.02 -1.70
N GLU A 7 -1.12 16.06 -0.37
CA GLU A 7 -2.17 15.56 0.52
C GLU A 7 -3.46 16.37 0.36
N HIS A 8 -3.36 17.71 0.29
CA HIS A 8 -4.49 18.58 0.04
C HIS A 8 -5.10 18.37 -1.35
N VAL A 9 -4.28 18.13 -2.39
CA VAL A 9 -4.78 17.85 -3.75
C VAL A 9 -5.47 16.49 -3.82
N GLY A 10 -4.89 15.44 -3.22
CA GLY A 10 -5.56 14.13 -3.14
C GLY A 10 -6.91 14.20 -2.42
N SER A 11 -6.97 14.92 -1.29
CA SER A 11 -8.21 15.16 -0.56
C SER A 11 -9.21 16.03 -1.35
N ALA A 12 -8.73 17.06 -2.06
CA ALA A 12 -9.57 17.92 -2.92
C ALA A 12 -10.12 17.16 -4.13
N LEU A 13 -9.40 16.13 -4.60
CA LEU A 13 -9.81 15.23 -5.67
C LEU A 13 -10.73 14.09 -5.17
N ARG A 14 -11.11 14.05 -3.89
CA ARG A 14 -11.87 12.97 -3.25
C ARG A 14 -11.23 11.58 -3.47
N PHE A 15 -9.90 11.51 -3.58
CA PHE A 15 -9.22 10.23 -3.67
C PHE A 15 -9.33 9.49 -2.34
N SER A 16 -9.95 8.31 -2.37
CA SER A 16 -9.88 7.33 -1.30
C SER A 16 -9.12 6.09 -1.81
N PRO A 17 -8.09 5.64 -1.06
CA PRO A 17 -7.39 4.40 -1.37
C PRO A 17 -8.21 3.16 -0.97
N GLU A 18 -9.23 3.30 -0.12
CA GLU A 18 -10.11 2.20 0.28
C GLU A 18 -10.87 1.61 -0.92
N GLY A 19 -10.99 0.28 -0.94
CA GLY A 19 -11.61 -0.49 -2.02
C GLY A 19 -10.78 -0.57 -3.31
N ARG A 20 -9.58 0.02 -3.35
CA ARG A 20 -8.75 0.03 -4.56
C ARG A 20 -7.86 -1.20 -4.64
N SER A 21 -7.80 -1.78 -5.84
CA SER A 21 -6.80 -2.78 -6.19
C SER A 21 -5.40 -2.16 -6.20
N VAL A 22 -4.42 -2.93 -5.72
CA VAL A 22 -3.01 -2.54 -5.67
C VAL A 22 -2.12 -3.65 -6.20
N ARG A 23 -0.95 -3.27 -6.70
CA ARG A 23 0.20 -4.16 -6.88
C ARG A 23 1.11 -4.00 -5.68
N VAL A 24 1.53 -5.13 -5.11
CA VAL A 24 2.32 -5.18 -3.87
C VAL A 24 3.63 -5.89 -4.16
N TRP A 25 4.75 -5.19 -4.00
CA TRP A 25 6.09 -5.76 -4.09
C TRP A 25 6.46 -6.32 -2.73
N VAL A 26 6.25 -7.62 -2.54
CA VAL A 26 6.54 -8.33 -1.27
C VAL A 26 8.03 -8.68 -1.15
N ARG A 27 8.76 -8.66 -2.28
CA ARG A 27 10.22 -8.74 -2.35
C ARG A 27 10.73 -7.83 -3.47
N GLY A 28 11.81 -7.11 -3.21
CA GLY A 28 12.40 -6.15 -4.15
C GLY A 28 11.69 -4.79 -4.12
N MET A 29 11.83 -4.01 -5.19
CA MET A 29 11.22 -2.69 -5.34
C MET A 29 10.77 -2.42 -6.78
N PRO A 30 9.81 -1.51 -7.01
CA PRO A 30 9.41 -1.12 -8.36
C PRO A 30 10.61 -0.71 -9.22
N GLY A 31 10.76 -1.36 -10.38
CA GLY A 31 11.87 -1.11 -11.32
C GLY A 31 13.16 -1.90 -11.04
N GLY A 32 13.19 -2.76 -10.02
CA GLY A 32 14.30 -3.69 -9.78
C GLY A 32 14.19 -5.01 -10.57
N ASP A 33 15.33 -5.68 -10.75
CA ASP A 33 15.46 -6.88 -11.59
C ASP A 33 14.80 -8.13 -10.98
N GLU A 34 14.86 -8.29 -9.65
CA GLU A 34 14.26 -9.41 -8.93
C GLU A 34 13.11 -8.91 -8.04
N THR A 35 11.88 -8.99 -8.55
CA THR A 35 10.68 -8.54 -7.83
C THR A 35 9.62 -9.62 -7.75
N GLU A 36 9.08 -9.84 -6.56
CA GLU A 36 7.86 -10.65 -6.34
C GLU A 36 6.70 -9.67 -6.17
N VAL A 37 5.76 -9.69 -7.13
CA VAL A 37 4.61 -8.77 -7.16
C VAL A 37 3.32 -9.55 -6.99
N VAL A 38 2.57 -9.21 -5.95
CA VAL A 38 1.32 -9.85 -5.57
C VAL A 38 0.16 -8.87 -5.79
N PRO A 39 -0.97 -9.30 -6.38
CA PRO A 39 -2.17 -8.48 -6.41
C PRO A 39 -2.78 -8.37 -5.01
N GLY A 40 -3.19 -7.17 -4.64
CA GLY A 40 -3.85 -6.90 -3.37
C GLY A 40 -5.03 -5.94 -3.53
N THR A 41 -5.77 -5.76 -2.44
CA THR A 41 -6.84 -4.76 -2.32
C THR A 41 -6.69 -4.06 -0.98
N ILE A 42 -6.80 -2.73 -0.96
CA ILE A 42 -6.93 -1.98 0.29
C ILE A 42 -8.37 -2.12 0.76
N THR A 43 -8.62 -2.88 1.83
CA THR A 43 -9.99 -3.16 2.30
C THR A 43 -10.48 -2.14 3.31
N GLU A 44 -9.57 -1.49 4.05
CA GLU A 44 -9.89 -0.54 5.11
C GLU A 44 -8.72 0.44 5.27
N VAL A 45 -9.02 1.72 5.51
CA VAL A 45 -8.02 2.71 5.93
C VAL A 45 -8.16 2.97 7.42
N ARG A 46 -7.04 2.92 8.15
CA ARG A 46 -6.92 3.17 9.60
C ARG A 46 -6.06 4.40 9.86
N ASP A 47 -6.04 4.87 11.11
CA ASP A 47 -5.24 6.03 11.52
C ASP A 47 -3.73 5.85 11.24
N ASP A 48 -3.23 4.62 11.38
CA ASP A 48 -1.81 4.27 11.21
C ASP A 48 -1.46 3.69 9.83
N GLY A 49 -2.44 3.36 8.99
CA GLY A 49 -2.15 2.70 7.71
C GLY A 49 -3.37 2.16 6.98
N ALA A 50 -3.17 1.09 6.20
CA ALA A 50 -4.21 0.43 5.43
C ALA A 50 -4.19 -1.08 5.69
N VAL A 51 -5.37 -1.69 5.75
CA VAL A 51 -5.50 -3.14 5.71
C VAL A 51 -5.43 -3.59 4.26
N LEU A 52 -4.46 -4.45 3.96
CA LEU A 52 -4.28 -5.09 2.66
C LEU A 52 -4.81 -6.51 2.69
N TYR A 53 -5.72 -6.82 1.79
CA TYR A 53 -6.06 -8.18 1.43
C TYR A 53 -5.17 -8.64 0.28
N LEU A 54 -4.43 -9.74 0.45
CA LEU A 54 -3.62 -10.36 -0.59
C LEU A 54 -4.23 -11.70 -0.99
N ARG A 55 -4.42 -11.91 -2.29
CA ARG A 55 -4.90 -13.17 -2.85
C ARG A 55 -3.87 -13.73 -3.82
N GLU A 56 -3.14 -14.74 -3.36
CA GLU A 56 -2.13 -15.43 -4.16
C GLU A 56 -2.65 -16.82 -4.57
N PRO A 57 -2.61 -17.20 -5.86
CA PRO A 57 -2.95 -18.55 -6.28
C PRO A 57 -2.04 -19.58 -5.59
N GLY A 58 -2.63 -20.49 -4.82
CA GLY A 58 -1.88 -21.56 -4.14
C GLY A 58 -1.22 -21.17 -2.81
N ARG A 59 -1.53 -19.99 -2.26
CA ARG A 59 -1.22 -19.64 -0.86
C ARG A 59 -2.50 -19.27 -0.11
N ASP A 60 -2.43 -19.30 1.21
CA ASP A 60 -3.52 -18.84 2.06
C ASP A 60 -3.77 -17.34 1.86
N GLU A 61 -5.06 -16.98 1.89
CA GLU A 61 -5.50 -15.59 1.86
C GLU A 61 -5.05 -14.87 3.13
N ARG A 62 -4.55 -13.64 2.99
CA ARG A 62 -3.93 -12.90 4.10
C ARG A 62 -4.45 -11.48 4.18
N TRP A 63 -4.68 -11.03 5.42
CA TRP A 63 -4.97 -9.65 5.78
C TRP A 63 -3.80 -9.09 6.58
N LEU A 64 -3.26 -7.97 6.11
CA LEU A 64 -2.03 -7.39 6.65
C LEU A 64 -2.23 -5.90 6.89
N LEU A 65 -1.58 -5.36 7.91
CA LEU A 65 -1.52 -3.92 8.13
C LEU A 65 -0.30 -3.34 7.41
N ALA A 66 -0.53 -2.41 6.49
CA ALA A 66 0.52 -1.68 5.77
C ALA A 66 0.55 -0.22 6.25
N VAL A 67 1.64 0.14 6.92
CA VAL A 67 1.90 1.48 7.48
C VAL A 67 2.88 2.20 6.56
N PRO A 68 2.56 3.39 6.03
CA PRO A 68 3.51 4.16 5.24
C PRO A 68 4.84 4.36 5.98
N HIS A 69 5.94 3.99 5.32
CA HIS A 69 7.26 4.00 5.95
C HIS A 69 7.86 5.41 6.02
N GLU A 70 7.63 6.22 4.98
CA GLU A 70 8.27 7.54 4.83
C GLU A 70 7.45 8.69 5.44
N PRO A 71 8.06 9.52 6.32
CA PRO A 71 7.39 10.70 6.86
C PRO A 71 6.94 11.67 5.75
N GLY A 72 5.65 12.02 5.76
CA GLY A 72 5.05 12.94 4.78
C GLY A 72 4.62 12.30 3.46
N TRP A 73 4.73 10.97 3.34
CA TRP A 73 4.16 10.19 2.25
C TRP A 73 3.08 9.25 2.79
N GLY A 74 1.85 9.76 2.90
CA GLY A 74 0.69 8.95 3.28
C GLY A 74 0.14 8.08 2.15
N LEU A 75 -0.87 7.27 2.45
CA LEU A 75 -1.59 6.44 1.47
C LEU A 75 -2.16 7.24 0.29
N GLN A 76 -2.37 8.55 0.48
CA GLN A 76 -2.85 9.48 -0.53
C GLN A 76 -1.87 9.55 -1.69
N ALA A 77 -0.56 9.44 -1.46
CA ALA A 77 0.42 9.48 -2.55
C ALA A 77 0.28 8.33 -3.56
N LEU A 78 -0.50 7.29 -3.22
CA LEU A 78 -0.90 6.24 -4.16
C LEU A 78 -1.61 6.79 -5.41
N TRP A 79 -2.21 7.98 -5.40
CA TRP A 79 -2.86 8.50 -6.61
C TRP A 79 -1.87 8.77 -7.75
N PHE A 80 -0.62 9.15 -7.43
CA PHE A 80 0.39 9.52 -8.44
C PHE A 80 1.64 8.63 -8.48
N SER A 81 1.95 7.91 -7.39
CA SER A 81 3.17 7.11 -7.30
C SER A 81 2.95 5.77 -6.58
N PHE A 82 4.02 4.98 -6.48
CA PHE A 82 4.14 3.93 -5.47
C PHE A 82 4.66 4.53 -4.17
N ILE A 83 4.43 3.84 -3.05
CA ILE A 83 4.98 4.20 -1.74
C ILE A 83 5.63 3.00 -1.08
N SER A 84 6.57 3.25 -0.16
CA SER A 84 7.13 2.25 0.74
C SER A 84 6.25 2.10 1.98
N VAL A 85 6.04 0.86 2.44
CA VAL A 85 5.24 0.54 3.63
C VAL A 85 5.98 -0.46 4.51
N ASP A 86 5.91 -0.29 5.83
CA ASP A 86 6.18 -1.37 6.77
C ASP A 86 4.91 -2.21 6.91
N VAL A 87 5.08 -3.52 6.81
CA VAL A 87 3.97 -4.48 6.81
C VAL A 87 4.00 -5.33 8.06
N PHE A 88 2.82 -5.54 8.63
CA PHE A 88 2.60 -6.27 9.87
C PHE A 88 1.48 -7.29 9.68
N GLU A 89 1.57 -8.41 10.39
CA GLU A 89 0.42 -9.28 10.62
C GLU A 89 -0.71 -8.49 11.28
N LEU A 90 -1.93 -8.67 10.80
CA LEU A 90 -3.08 -7.92 11.32
C LEU A 90 -3.36 -8.29 12.79
N GLU A 91 -3.21 -9.58 13.10
CA GLU A 91 -3.26 -10.11 14.45
C GLU A 91 -1.85 -10.14 15.05
N GLY A 92 -1.70 -9.68 16.29
CA GLY A 92 -0.40 -9.67 16.98
C GLY A 92 0.60 -8.58 16.55
N ARG A 93 0.38 -7.92 15.40
CA ARG A 93 1.23 -6.81 14.88
C ARG A 93 2.70 -7.18 14.75
N GLU A 94 3.00 -8.43 14.41
CA GLU A 94 4.37 -8.84 14.10
C GLU A 94 4.80 -8.22 12.76
N ARG A 95 6.00 -7.63 12.71
CA ARG A 95 6.50 -6.97 11.50
C ARG A 95 7.05 -8.00 10.51
N LEU A 96 6.46 -8.05 9.32
CA LEU A 96 6.87 -8.91 8.21
C LEU A 96 8.00 -8.31 7.37
N GLY A 97 8.11 -6.97 7.32
CA GLY A 97 9.19 -6.29 6.61
C GLY A 97 8.74 -5.01 5.92
N ARG A 98 9.57 -4.53 4.99
CA ARG A 98 9.26 -3.36 4.17
C ARG A 98 8.90 -3.81 2.77
N TRP A 99 7.75 -3.36 2.29
CA TRP A 99 7.23 -3.61 0.93
C TRP A 99 6.97 -2.30 0.20
N PHE A 100 6.56 -2.40 -1.06
CA PHE A 100 6.08 -1.26 -1.84
C PHE A 100 4.68 -1.53 -2.38
N ILE A 101 3.87 -0.48 -2.48
CA ILE A 101 2.52 -0.57 -3.00
C ILE A 101 2.24 0.51 -4.05
N ARG A 102 1.50 0.14 -5.10
CA ARG A 102 1.03 1.04 -6.18
C ARG A 102 -0.41 0.69 -6.50
N LEU A 103 -1.24 1.67 -6.88
CA LEU A 103 -2.55 1.36 -7.46
C LEU A 103 -2.42 0.41 -8.65
N GLY A 104 -3.29 -0.60 -8.68
CA GLY A 104 -3.47 -1.45 -9.85
C GLY A 104 -4.17 -0.68 -10.96
N SER A 105 -3.91 -1.04 -12.20
CA SER A 105 -4.73 -0.60 -13.33
C SER A 105 -6.13 -1.20 -13.17
N THR A 106 -7.17 -0.38 -13.22
CA THR A 106 -8.54 -0.86 -13.46
C THR A 106 -8.55 -1.57 -14.81
N SER A 107 -8.70 -2.89 -14.80
CA SER A 107 -9.02 -3.68 -16.00
C SER A 107 -10.47 -3.46 -16.40
#